data_AF-A0A938LNY2-F1
#
_entry.id   AF-A0A938LNY2-F1
#
_cell.length_a   1.000
_cell.length_b   1.000
_cell.length_c   1.000
_cell.angle_alpha   90.00
_cell.angle_beta   90.00
_cell.angle_gamma   90.00
#
_symmetry.space_group_name_H-M   'P 1'
#
loop_
_entity.id
_entity.type
_entity.pdbx_description
1 polymer ?
#
loop_
_entity_poly.entity_id
_entity_poly.type
_entity_poly.pdbx_seq_one_letter_code
_entity_poly.pdbx_strand_id
1 'polypeptide(L)'
;MSIENLSRRRFLQTSAGAASLGAAVLSWRGRPALASRGHPGLASPRSDAPASFQERGRGVANAQFRVGEPQDALATKEQGRDALATATAPLAPPNEAIRRAREAALSVLKPSPKDLEHGLELHANSLVFESYGFAPRAAPDGDVIRRAMEAGASEAELGDLREELPMIRMATDERERQEFLEAFRAAGVTCVFQNAGEESNDPLRLIKRLARFTYATDLLRDEVFKAVSPDDIVTAKRQNRLCLYFSANGVPLPQQWHNVRDELGFICVFQQLGIRMMHVTYNRRNPLGDGCGEATDGGLSDFGRAAVAEMNRVGVIVDVAHSGWRTSLDAAKASQQPMVASHTTAEGLHRHIRSKPDEVIRAICDTGGLVGICCISGFLGGAGHIGTFLDHVDYVAKKFGVEHVAIGTDIAYESRHAAAERAKIPKRPAGSPSLPRWEALWPEGSLSGRADPSLAWTNWPLFTVGLVQRGYSDDAIQKILGGNILRVARAVWESRT
;
A
#
# COMPACT_ATOMS: atom_id res chain seq x y z
N MET A 1 -24.85 -58.56 -32.96
CA MET A 1 -25.50 -57.36 -33.52
C MET A 1 -24.60 -56.83 -34.63
N SER A 2 -25.12 -56.82 -35.86
CA SER A 2 -24.50 -56.43 -37.14
C SER A 2 -24.32 -54.90 -37.26
N ILE A 3 -23.18 -54.36 -37.72
CA ILE A 3 -22.68 -54.05 -39.11
C ILE A 3 -22.92 -52.58 -39.54
N GLU A 4 -21.82 -51.93 -40.00
CA GLU A 4 -21.66 -50.80 -40.96
C GLU A 4 -22.16 -49.37 -40.61
N ASN A 5 -21.62 -48.22 -41.10
CA ASN A 5 -20.70 -47.77 -42.17
C ASN A 5 -20.15 -46.36 -41.76
N LEU A 6 -18.89 -45.94 -41.85
CA LEU A 6 -18.02 -45.54 -42.99
C LEU A 6 -18.40 -44.25 -43.78
N SER A 7 -17.57 -43.19 -43.63
CA SER A 7 -16.89 -42.34 -44.67
C SER A 7 -16.58 -40.94 -44.07
N ARG A 8 -15.36 -40.33 -44.06
CA ARG A 8 -14.24 -40.04 -44.99
C ARG A 8 -14.51 -38.99 -46.09
N ARG A 9 -13.80 -37.84 -45.99
CA ARG A 9 -12.99 -37.06 -46.99
C ARG A 9 -12.93 -35.59 -46.51
N ARG A 10 -11.82 -34.88 -46.23
CA ARG A 10 -10.45 -34.66 -46.74
C ARG A 10 -10.34 -33.80 -48.02
N PHE A 11 -9.58 -32.71 -47.87
CA PHE A 11 -8.83 -31.87 -48.83
C PHE A 11 -9.55 -30.80 -49.68
N LEU A 12 -9.08 -29.53 -49.57
CA LEU A 12 -8.14 -28.93 -50.53
C LEU A 12 -7.65 -27.52 -50.09
N GLN A 13 -6.34 -27.31 -50.15
CA GLN A 13 -5.69 -26.00 -50.34
C GLN A 13 -6.02 -25.47 -51.73
N THR A 14 -6.02 -24.15 -51.93
CA THR A 14 -5.23 -23.52 -53.01
C THR A 14 -5.08 -22.01 -52.79
N SER A 15 -4.00 -21.53 -53.40
CA SER A 15 -3.31 -20.25 -53.34
C SER A 15 -3.86 -19.14 -54.24
N ALA A 16 -3.47 -17.91 -53.89
CA ALA A 16 -3.05 -16.80 -54.75
C ALA A 16 -4.07 -16.12 -55.70
N GLY A 17 -4.07 -14.79 -55.64
CA GLY A 17 -4.68 -13.91 -56.64
C GLY A 17 -4.59 -12.45 -56.26
N ALA A 18 -3.54 -11.78 -56.74
CA ALA A 18 -3.33 -10.34 -56.64
C ALA A 18 -4.35 -9.55 -57.48
N ALA A 19 -4.73 -8.35 -57.03
CA ALA A 19 -5.09 -7.24 -57.89
C ALA A 19 -4.98 -5.90 -57.14
N SER A 20 -4.02 -5.09 -57.59
CA SER A 20 -3.90 -3.65 -57.36
C SER A 20 -5.02 -2.86 -58.03
N LEU A 21 -5.38 -1.70 -57.47
CA LEU A 21 -5.88 -0.45 -58.09
C LEU A 21 -6.49 0.36 -56.93
N GLY A 22 -6.22 1.64 -56.68
CA GLY A 22 -5.46 2.66 -57.37
C GLY A 22 -5.37 3.88 -56.45
N ALA A 23 -4.40 4.74 -56.75
CA ALA A 23 -4.13 5.99 -56.05
C ALA A 23 -5.30 6.98 -56.10
N ALA A 24 -5.46 7.76 -55.03
CA ALA A 24 -5.99 9.13 -55.12
C ALA A 24 -5.31 9.99 -54.06
N VAL A 25 -4.29 10.72 -54.54
CA VAL A 25 -3.74 11.91 -53.93
C VAL A 25 -4.81 12.99 -53.94
N LEU A 26 -5.05 13.66 -52.81
CA LEU A 26 -5.56 15.03 -52.82
C LEU A 26 -4.95 15.82 -51.68
N SER A 27 -3.91 16.55 -52.05
CA SER A 27 -3.43 17.75 -51.38
C SER A 27 -4.55 18.78 -51.24
N TRP A 28 -4.65 19.42 -50.08
CA TRP A 28 -5.23 20.76 -50.01
C TRP A 28 -4.36 21.66 -49.11
N ARG A 29 -3.50 22.44 -49.78
CA ARG A 29 -2.94 23.68 -49.25
C ARG A 29 -3.95 24.79 -49.56
N GLY A 30 -4.24 25.63 -48.58
CA GLY A 30 -5.01 26.84 -48.81
C GLY A 30 -5.24 27.65 -47.53
N ARG A 31 -4.23 28.39 -47.09
CA ARG A 31 -4.46 29.60 -46.28
C ARG A 31 -5.16 30.65 -47.15
N PRO A 32 -5.86 31.61 -46.54
CA PRO A 32 -5.29 32.94 -46.55
C PRO A 32 -5.33 33.63 -45.18
N ALA A 33 -4.35 34.50 -44.99
CA ALA A 33 -4.30 35.53 -43.96
C ALA A 33 -4.90 36.84 -44.51
N LEU A 34 -5.58 37.61 -43.66
CA LEU A 34 -5.75 39.07 -43.69
C LEU A 34 -6.43 39.44 -42.36
N ALA A 35 -5.72 40.05 -41.40
CA ALA A 35 -5.32 41.47 -41.30
C ALA A 35 -6.33 42.31 -40.49
N SER A 36 -5.86 42.67 -39.30
CA SER A 36 -6.09 43.87 -38.49
C SER A 36 -6.94 45.03 -39.04
N ARG A 37 -7.90 45.48 -38.21
CA ARG A 37 -8.25 46.88 -37.84
C ARG A 37 -8.97 46.79 -36.47
N GLY A 38 -8.81 47.59 -35.43
CA GLY A 38 -8.23 48.92 -35.24
C GLY A 38 -9.25 49.83 -34.52
N HIS A 39 -8.96 50.19 -33.25
CA HIS A 39 -9.46 51.33 -32.43
C HIS A 39 -10.86 51.36 -31.81
N PRO A 40 -11.13 52.25 -30.80
CA PRO A 40 -10.31 52.77 -29.68
C PRO A 40 -11.03 52.58 -28.31
N GLY A 41 -10.38 52.54 -27.13
CA GLY A 41 -9.88 53.69 -26.36
C GLY A 41 -10.91 54.20 -25.32
N LEU A 42 -10.57 54.16 -24.02
CA LEU A 42 -11.00 55.03 -22.88
C LEU A 42 -10.59 54.31 -21.57
N ALA A 43 -9.43 54.64 -20.98
CA ALA A 43 -9.18 55.72 -20.01
C ALA A 43 -9.42 55.29 -18.55
N SER A 44 -8.32 55.28 -17.77
CA SER A 44 -8.28 55.21 -16.30
C SER A 44 -8.90 56.47 -15.65
N PRO A 45 -9.07 56.45 -14.32
CA PRO A 45 -8.22 57.35 -13.55
C PRO A 45 -7.62 56.73 -12.27
N ARG A 46 -6.35 57.09 -12.00
CA ARG A 46 -5.80 57.33 -10.65
C ARG A 46 -6.42 58.66 -10.16
N SER A 47 -6.55 59.03 -8.89
CA SER A 47 -5.79 58.86 -7.66
C SER A 47 -6.70 59.31 -6.50
N ASP A 48 -6.32 59.00 -5.25
CA ASP A 48 -6.25 59.97 -4.13
C ASP A 48 -6.36 59.26 -2.77
N ALA A 49 -5.21 59.14 -2.10
CA ALA A 49 -5.07 59.26 -0.65
C ALA A 49 -4.56 60.71 -0.41
N PRO A 50 -4.68 61.38 0.77
CA PRO A 50 -4.39 60.80 2.10
C PRO A 50 -5.20 61.37 3.29
N ALA A 51 -5.09 60.73 4.47
CA ALA A 51 -5.23 61.43 5.76
C ALA A 51 -4.54 60.64 6.89
N SER A 52 -3.65 61.35 7.59
CA SER A 52 -2.85 60.98 8.76
C SER A 52 -3.55 61.37 10.08
N PHE A 53 -2.83 61.13 11.20
CA PHE A 53 -3.06 61.58 12.60
C PHE A 53 -3.96 60.67 13.47
N GLN A 54 -3.65 60.33 14.74
CA GLN A 54 -2.60 60.74 15.67
C GLN A 54 -2.54 59.74 16.86
N GLU A 55 -1.36 59.59 17.46
CA GLU A 55 -1.11 58.87 18.72
C GLU A 55 -1.90 59.43 19.92
N ARG A 56 -2.21 58.56 20.89
CA ARG A 56 -2.18 58.91 22.33
C ARG A 56 -1.84 57.67 23.16
N GLY A 57 -0.67 57.69 23.78
CA GLY A 57 -0.21 56.69 24.72
C GLY A 57 -0.84 56.77 26.10
N ARG A 58 -0.67 55.68 26.86
CA ARG A 58 -0.67 55.45 28.32
C ARG A 58 -0.37 53.96 28.44
N GLY A 59 0.55 53.42 29.22
CA GLY A 59 1.30 53.85 30.38
C GLY A 59 1.68 52.55 31.09
N VAL A 60 2.98 52.35 31.35
CA VAL A 60 3.61 51.11 31.81
C VAL A 60 3.26 50.83 33.28
N ALA A 61 3.03 49.57 33.65
CA ALA A 61 3.23 49.07 35.00
C ALA A 61 3.82 47.65 34.96
N ASN A 62 5.09 47.55 35.37
CA ASN A 62 5.86 46.33 35.52
C ASN A 62 5.33 45.47 36.67
N ALA A 63 5.05 44.19 36.42
CA ALA A 63 5.00 43.16 37.45
C ALA A 63 6.07 42.10 37.12
N GLN A 64 7.13 42.10 37.91
CA GLN A 64 8.19 41.08 37.87
C GLN A 64 7.62 39.73 38.32
N PHE A 65 7.58 38.75 37.43
CA PHE A 65 7.50 37.34 37.81
C PHE A 65 8.89 36.72 37.71
N ARG A 66 9.44 36.34 38.88
CA ARG A 66 10.65 35.53 38.98
C ARG A 66 10.35 34.13 38.43
N VAL A 67 11.09 33.72 37.42
CA VAL A 67 11.14 32.32 36.96
C VAL A 67 12.04 31.56 37.93
N GLY A 68 11.45 30.63 38.68
CA GLY A 68 12.20 29.62 39.42
C GLY A 68 12.62 28.50 38.47
N GLU A 69 13.88 28.08 38.53
CA GLU A 69 14.41 26.90 37.83
C GLU A 69 13.72 25.62 38.34
N PRO A 70 13.33 24.67 37.47
CA PRO A 70 12.97 23.33 37.89
C PRO A 70 14.21 22.42 37.91
N GLN A 71 14.65 22.03 39.11
CA GLN A 71 15.75 21.07 39.33
C GLN A 71 15.34 19.58 39.21
N ASP A 72 14.11 19.24 38.78
CA ASP A 72 13.63 17.84 38.76
C ASP A 72 13.48 17.20 37.35
N ALA A 73 14.24 17.66 36.36
CA ALA A 73 14.18 17.11 35.00
C ALA A 73 15.24 16.02 34.69
N LEU A 74 16.08 15.64 35.66
CA LEU A 74 17.20 14.71 35.46
C LEU A 74 16.92 13.27 35.93
N ALA A 75 15.91 13.05 36.79
CA ALA A 75 15.62 11.73 37.36
C ALA A 75 14.73 10.81 36.48
N THR A 76 14.07 11.34 35.45
CA THR A 76 13.16 10.57 34.57
C THR A 76 13.80 10.10 33.27
N LYS A 77 15.01 10.58 32.93
CA LYS A 77 15.73 10.17 31.71
C LYS A 77 16.49 8.85 31.85
N GLU A 78 16.89 8.46 33.06
CA GLU A 78 17.56 7.17 33.29
C GLU A 78 16.57 6.00 33.36
N GLN A 79 15.35 6.21 33.88
CA GLN A 79 14.33 5.16 33.94
C GLN A 79 13.77 4.76 32.57
N GLY A 80 13.83 5.64 31.56
CA GLY A 80 13.47 5.33 30.18
C GLY A 80 14.55 4.57 29.39
N ARG A 81 15.80 4.58 29.85
CA ARG A 81 16.91 3.82 29.23
C ARG A 81 16.99 2.38 29.74
N ASP A 82 16.63 2.15 31.00
CA ASP A 82 16.67 0.82 31.62
C ASP A 82 15.53 -0.12 31.18
N ALA A 83 14.42 0.41 30.66
CA ALA A 83 13.32 -0.41 30.12
C ALA A 83 13.67 -1.13 28.81
N LEU A 84 14.77 -0.77 28.15
CA LEU A 84 15.29 -1.41 26.94
C LEU A 84 16.49 -2.34 27.20
N ALA A 85 16.98 -2.40 28.44
CA ALA A 85 18.23 -3.09 28.80
C ALA A 85 18.04 -4.35 29.65
N THR A 86 16.88 -5.02 29.56
CA THR A 86 16.71 -6.40 30.08
C THR A 86 16.65 -7.41 28.94
N ALA A 87 17.84 -7.87 28.58
CA ALA A 87 18.10 -8.98 27.66
C ALA A 87 17.40 -10.27 28.16
N THR A 88 16.22 -10.53 27.60
CA THR A 88 15.47 -11.80 27.46
C THR A 88 14.03 -11.55 26.95
N ALA A 89 13.57 -10.29 26.92
CA ALA A 89 12.18 -9.92 26.64
C ALA A 89 11.70 -9.76 25.17
N PRO A 90 12.50 -9.85 24.08
CA PRO A 90 11.95 -9.73 22.72
C PRO A 90 11.41 -11.03 22.13
N LEU A 91 11.47 -12.18 22.83
CA LEU A 91 10.91 -13.46 22.34
C LEU A 91 9.54 -13.83 22.93
N ALA A 92 9.22 -13.37 24.14
CA ALA A 92 7.98 -13.71 24.85
C ALA A 92 7.21 -12.43 25.24
N PRO A 93 6.46 -11.83 24.30
CA PRO A 93 5.64 -10.66 24.60
C PRO A 93 4.48 -11.08 25.51
N PRO A 94 3.96 -10.18 26.36
CA PRO A 94 2.85 -10.50 27.25
C PRO A 94 1.56 -10.84 26.48
N ASN A 95 1.44 -10.40 25.23
CA ASN A 95 0.36 -10.79 24.34
C ASN A 95 0.46 -12.26 23.88
N GLU A 96 -0.45 -13.09 24.38
CA GLU A 96 -0.50 -14.53 24.06
C GLU A 96 -0.66 -14.82 22.57
N ALA A 97 -1.42 -14.00 21.83
CA ALA A 97 -1.60 -14.21 20.39
C ALA A 97 -0.27 -14.05 19.64
N ILE A 98 0.51 -13.03 20.02
CA ILE A 98 1.85 -12.80 19.45
C ILE A 98 2.81 -13.93 19.86
N ARG A 99 2.77 -14.37 21.12
CA ARG A 99 3.61 -15.49 21.58
C ARG A 99 3.36 -16.77 20.80
N ARG A 100 2.09 -17.16 20.60
CA ARG A 100 1.72 -18.35 19.82
C ARG A 100 2.19 -18.25 18.36
N ALA A 101 2.08 -17.06 17.75
CA ALA A 101 2.58 -16.83 16.40
C ALA A 101 4.12 -16.99 16.29
N ARG A 102 4.86 -16.49 17.30
CA ARG A 102 6.32 -16.67 17.37
C ARG A 102 6.72 -18.11 17.57
N GLU A 103 6.05 -18.83 18.46
CA GLU A 103 6.25 -20.27 18.67
C GLU A 103 6.05 -21.05 17.36
N ALA A 104 4.99 -20.73 16.60
CA ALA A 104 4.73 -21.35 15.31
C ALA A 104 5.87 -21.08 14.31
N ALA A 105 6.34 -19.84 14.18
CA ALA A 105 7.46 -19.51 13.30
C ALA A 105 8.78 -20.18 13.73
N LEU A 106 9.11 -20.18 15.01
CA LEU A 106 10.31 -20.85 15.53
C LEU A 106 10.25 -22.37 15.33
N SER A 107 9.06 -22.97 15.42
CA SER A 107 8.87 -24.41 15.17
C SER A 107 9.18 -24.80 13.72
N VAL A 108 8.99 -23.88 12.77
CA VAL A 108 9.31 -24.06 11.36
C VAL A 108 10.79 -23.75 11.10
N LEU A 109 11.27 -22.59 11.58
CA LEU A 109 12.62 -22.09 11.29
C LEU A 109 13.73 -22.88 12.00
N LYS A 110 13.50 -23.28 13.25
CA LYS A 110 14.47 -23.98 14.11
C LYS A 110 15.89 -23.37 14.06
N PRO A 111 16.04 -22.05 14.30
CA PRO A 111 17.34 -21.39 14.21
C PRO A 111 18.32 -21.89 15.27
N SER A 112 19.61 -21.86 14.93
CA SER A 112 20.63 -22.00 15.97
C SER A 112 20.54 -20.82 16.94
N PRO A 113 21.00 -20.95 18.20
CA PRO A 113 21.02 -19.82 19.14
C PRO A 113 21.73 -18.59 18.58
N LYS A 114 22.81 -18.80 17.81
CA LYS A 114 23.57 -17.74 17.15
C LYS A 114 22.77 -17.03 16.06
N ASP A 115 22.09 -17.77 15.20
CA ASP A 115 21.29 -17.17 14.11
C ASP A 115 20.09 -16.41 14.69
N LEU A 116 19.50 -16.94 15.76
CA LEU A 116 18.40 -16.29 16.46
C LEU A 116 18.84 -14.97 17.09
N GLU A 117 19.94 -14.97 17.85
CA GLU A 117 20.50 -13.77 18.47
C GLU A 117 20.89 -12.72 17.42
N HIS A 118 21.66 -13.11 16.40
CA HIS A 118 22.10 -12.22 15.32
C HIS A 118 20.90 -11.64 14.55
N GLY A 119 19.93 -12.47 14.17
CA GLY A 119 18.76 -12.02 13.43
C GLY A 119 17.89 -11.04 14.22
N LEU A 120 17.72 -11.25 15.53
CA LEU A 120 16.96 -10.34 16.39
C LEU A 120 17.69 -9.01 16.60
N GLU A 121 19.00 -9.04 16.83
CA GLU A 121 19.82 -7.84 16.99
C GLU A 121 19.85 -7.02 15.69
N LEU A 122 20.11 -7.67 14.55
CA LEU A 122 20.11 -7.04 13.25
C LEU A 122 18.76 -6.40 12.94
N HIS A 123 17.66 -7.10 13.23
CA HIS A 123 16.32 -6.56 13.02
C HIS A 123 16.06 -5.31 13.86
N ALA A 124 16.37 -5.34 15.16
CA ALA A 124 16.18 -4.21 16.06
C ALA A 124 16.94 -2.95 15.58
N ASN A 125 18.14 -3.15 15.01
CA ASN A 125 18.98 -2.07 14.51
C ASN A 125 18.65 -1.64 13.07
N SER A 126 17.81 -2.38 12.35
CA SER A 126 17.45 -2.09 10.96
C SER A 126 16.27 -1.10 10.84
N LEU A 127 16.26 -0.31 9.76
CA LEU A 127 15.06 0.41 9.34
C LEU A 127 14.14 -0.59 8.61
N VAL A 128 13.00 -0.89 9.22
CA VAL A 128 12.03 -1.85 8.67
C VAL A 128 10.88 -1.07 8.05
N PHE A 129 10.78 -1.15 6.72
CA PHE A 129 9.77 -0.46 5.93
C PHE A 129 9.04 -1.49 5.09
N GLU A 130 7.82 -1.81 5.51
CA GLU A 130 6.92 -2.69 4.80
C GLU A 130 6.45 -2.04 3.49
N SER A 131 6.75 -2.69 2.36
CA SER A 131 6.48 -2.14 1.02
C SER A 131 5.00 -2.07 0.65
N TYR A 132 4.17 -2.85 1.32
CA TYR A 132 2.71 -2.71 1.34
C TYR A 132 2.13 -3.54 2.48
N GLY A 133 1.18 -2.99 3.21
CA GLY A 133 0.47 -3.75 4.23
C GLY A 133 -0.58 -2.94 4.96
N PHE A 134 -0.92 -3.44 6.14
CA PHE A 134 -1.92 -2.85 7.01
C PHE A 134 -1.31 -2.71 8.40
N ALA A 135 -1.33 -1.49 8.94
CA ALA A 135 -1.06 -1.27 10.35
C ALA A 135 -1.98 -2.15 11.22
N PRO A 136 -1.54 -2.51 12.45
CA PRO A 136 -2.36 -3.23 13.41
C PRO A 136 -3.77 -2.63 13.51
N ARG A 137 -4.77 -3.50 13.55
CA ARG A 137 -6.18 -3.11 13.64
C ARG A 137 -6.67 -3.25 15.07
N ALA A 138 -7.33 -2.21 15.54
CA ALA A 138 -8.08 -2.25 16.78
C ALA A 138 -9.28 -3.21 16.63
N ALA A 139 -9.81 -3.68 17.76
CA ALA A 139 -11.07 -4.40 17.75
C ALA A 139 -12.21 -3.49 17.25
N PRO A 140 -13.21 -4.04 16.52
CA PRO A 140 -14.44 -3.29 16.26
C PRO A 140 -15.10 -2.91 17.59
N ASP A 141 -15.93 -1.86 17.62
CA ASP A 141 -16.75 -1.57 18.80
C ASP A 141 -18.12 -2.24 18.62
N GLY A 142 -18.28 -3.40 19.24
CA GLY A 142 -19.49 -4.19 19.10
C GLY A 142 -20.72 -3.51 19.69
N ASP A 143 -20.53 -2.68 20.71
CA ASP A 143 -21.61 -1.94 21.36
C ASP A 143 -22.09 -0.76 20.52
N VAL A 144 -21.17 0.00 19.90
CA VAL A 144 -21.51 1.07 18.95
C VAL A 144 -22.25 0.50 17.75
N ILE A 145 -21.74 -0.58 17.14
CA ILE A 145 -22.38 -1.20 15.96
C ILE A 145 -23.76 -1.74 16.33
N ARG A 146 -23.91 -2.42 17.47
CA ARG A 146 -25.21 -2.91 17.95
C ARG A 146 -26.21 -1.76 18.13
N ARG A 147 -25.81 -0.67 18.80
CA ARG A 147 -26.70 0.49 19.00
C ARG A 147 -27.12 1.12 17.67
N ALA A 148 -26.21 1.21 16.71
CA ALA A 148 -26.53 1.71 15.37
C ALA A 148 -27.57 0.81 14.67
N MET A 149 -27.43 -0.52 14.79
CA MET A 149 -28.41 -1.47 14.27
C MET A 149 -29.79 -1.30 14.94
N GLU A 150 -29.82 -1.17 16.28
CA GLU A 150 -31.06 -0.95 17.04
C GLU A 150 -31.73 0.38 16.70
N ALA A 151 -30.94 1.40 16.35
CA ALA A 151 -31.41 2.70 15.88
C ALA A 151 -31.86 2.70 14.40
N GLY A 152 -31.77 1.58 13.70
CA GLY A 152 -32.21 1.45 12.30
C GLY A 152 -31.21 2.02 11.27
N ALA A 153 -29.91 2.05 11.59
CA ALA A 153 -28.89 2.45 10.63
C ALA A 153 -28.94 1.61 9.35
N SER A 154 -28.71 2.27 8.21
CA SER A 154 -28.64 1.64 6.90
C SER A 154 -27.45 0.69 6.78
N GLU A 155 -27.49 -0.23 5.81
CA GLU A 155 -26.36 -1.12 5.53
C GLU A 155 -25.09 -0.37 5.12
N ALA A 156 -25.22 0.81 4.49
CA ALA A 156 -24.09 1.66 4.15
C ALA A 156 -23.43 2.23 5.41
N GLU A 157 -24.22 2.76 6.35
CA GLU A 157 -23.72 3.27 7.63
C GLU A 157 -23.08 2.15 8.47
N LEU A 158 -23.71 0.98 8.52
CA LEU A 158 -23.16 -0.18 9.22
C LEU A 158 -21.89 -0.71 8.54
N GLY A 159 -21.79 -0.62 7.22
CA GLY A 159 -20.59 -0.91 6.45
C GLY A 159 -19.45 0.04 6.83
N ASP A 160 -19.74 1.34 6.85
CA ASP A 160 -18.77 2.37 7.24
C ASP A 160 -18.29 2.16 8.68
N LEU A 161 -19.18 1.89 9.65
CA LEU A 161 -18.79 1.62 11.05
C LEU A 161 -17.90 0.38 11.20
N ARG A 162 -18.22 -0.70 10.48
CA ARG A 162 -17.46 -1.96 10.54
C ARG A 162 -16.04 -1.80 9.99
N GLU A 163 -15.86 -0.89 9.04
CA GLU A 163 -14.56 -0.60 8.45
C GLU A 163 -13.80 0.45 9.26
N GLU A 164 -14.48 1.51 9.72
CA GLU A 164 -13.91 2.64 10.42
C GLU A 164 -13.35 2.29 11.79
N LEU A 165 -14.15 1.64 12.63
CA LEU A 165 -13.82 1.46 14.04
C LEU A 165 -12.49 0.71 14.23
N PRO A 166 -12.20 -0.40 13.50
CA PRO A 166 -10.89 -1.05 13.58
C PRO A 166 -9.70 -0.18 13.13
N MET A 167 -9.94 0.87 12.33
CA MET A 167 -8.91 1.75 11.76
C MET A 167 -8.64 3.02 12.57
N ILE A 168 -9.55 3.41 13.47
CA ILE A 168 -9.39 4.67 14.23
C ILE A 168 -9.36 4.47 15.74
N ARG A 169 -9.82 3.33 16.26
CA ARG A 169 -9.96 3.17 17.72
C ARG A 169 -8.65 3.16 18.48
N MET A 170 -7.53 2.80 17.85
CA MET A 170 -6.20 2.99 18.45
C MET A 170 -5.92 4.45 18.81
N ALA A 171 -6.60 5.41 18.18
CA ALA A 171 -6.46 6.83 18.49
C ALA A 171 -7.36 7.29 19.65
N THR A 172 -8.48 6.61 19.90
CA THR A 172 -9.52 7.09 20.83
C THR A 172 -9.76 6.18 22.03
N ASP A 173 -9.28 4.94 21.99
CA ASP A 173 -9.43 3.93 23.05
C ASP A 173 -8.05 3.54 23.56
N GLU A 174 -7.80 3.77 24.85
CA GLU A 174 -6.47 3.55 25.46
C GLU A 174 -6.05 2.08 25.43
N ARG A 175 -6.98 1.14 25.60
CA ARG A 175 -6.64 -0.29 25.57
C ARG A 175 -6.21 -0.70 24.17
N GLU A 176 -6.97 -0.27 23.17
CA GLU A 176 -6.65 -0.55 21.76
C GLU A 176 -5.36 0.16 21.34
N ARG A 177 -5.09 1.38 21.85
CA ARG A 177 -3.83 2.10 21.65
C ARG A 177 -2.63 1.30 22.16
N GLN A 178 -2.70 0.82 23.40
CA GLN A 178 -1.60 0.07 24.00
C GLN A 178 -1.30 -1.23 23.25
N GLU A 179 -2.33 -1.96 22.82
CA GLU A 179 -2.15 -3.19 22.03
C GLU A 179 -1.63 -2.89 20.62
N PHE A 180 -2.10 -1.81 19.97
CA PHE A 180 -1.58 -1.34 18.68
C PHE A 180 -0.07 -1.04 18.75
N LEU A 181 0.36 -0.31 19.78
CA LEU A 181 1.79 0.00 20.00
C LEU A 181 2.59 -1.22 20.45
N GLU A 182 1.99 -2.16 21.19
CA GLU A 182 2.60 -3.45 21.51
C GLU A 182 2.88 -4.27 20.24
N ALA A 183 1.93 -4.35 19.31
CA ALA A 183 2.10 -5.07 18.05
C ALA A 183 3.24 -4.48 17.21
N PHE A 184 3.31 -3.15 17.07
CA PHE A 184 4.42 -2.49 16.39
C PHE A 184 5.77 -2.77 17.06
N ARG A 185 5.85 -2.66 18.38
CA ARG A 185 7.09 -2.97 19.13
C ARG A 185 7.50 -4.43 18.94
N ALA A 186 6.55 -5.36 18.97
CA ALA A 186 6.82 -6.78 18.78
C ALA A 186 7.30 -7.11 17.35
N ALA A 187 6.80 -6.36 16.36
CA ALA A 187 7.16 -6.51 14.96
C ALA A 187 8.45 -5.78 14.57
N GLY A 188 8.87 -4.74 15.30
CA GLY A 188 10.04 -3.94 14.94
C GLY A 188 9.87 -3.08 13.66
N VAL A 189 8.65 -2.99 13.13
CA VAL A 189 8.33 -2.21 11.92
C VAL A 189 8.43 -0.71 12.23
N THR A 190 9.19 0.03 11.42
CA THR A 190 9.30 1.49 11.53
C THR A 190 8.20 2.19 10.71
N CYS A 191 7.96 1.69 9.50
CA CYS A 191 7.03 2.27 8.55
C CYS A 191 6.23 1.20 7.82
N VAL A 192 4.94 1.47 7.62
CA VAL A 192 4.06 0.68 6.75
C VAL A 192 3.68 1.55 5.56
N PHE A 193 3.85 1.02 4.34
CA PHE A 193 3.08 1.52 3.20
C PHE A 193 1.60 1.15 3.42
N GLN A 194 0.91 2.00 4.15
CA GLN A 194 -0.44 1.78 4.64
C GLN A 194 -1.42 1.93 3.50
N ASN A 195 -2.16 0.85 3.23
CA ASN A 195 -3.31 0.94 2.35
C ASN A 195 -4.38 1.88 2.95
N ALA A 196 -4.38 3.12 2.45
CA ALA A 196 -5.30 4.19 2.82
C ALA A 196 -6.37 4.43 1.73
N GLY A 197 -6.46 3.52 0.75
CA GLY A 197 -7.55 3.45 -0.22
C GLY A 197 -8.24 2.08 -0.18
N GLU A 198 -9.32 1.91 -0.91
CA GLU A 198 -9.99 0.62 -1.10
C GLU A 198 -9.88 0.19 -2.56
N GLU A 199 -10.16 -1.07 -2.88
CA GLU A 199 -10.41 -1.49 -4.28
C GLU A 199 -11.51 -0.62 -4.90
N SER A 200 -11.09 0.42 -5.62
CA SER A 200 -12.00 1.32 -6.33
C SER A 200 -11.22 2.35 -7.13
N ASN A 201 -11.87 2.90 -8.16
CA ASN A 201 -11.45 4.17 -8.75
C ASN A 201 -12.32 5.35 -8.27
N ASP A 202 -13.39 5.13 -7.49
CA ASP A 202 -14.24 6.22 -7.01
C ASP A 202 -13.53 7.07 -5.94
N PRO A 203 -13.27 8.37 -6.19
CA PRO A 203 -12.63 9.25 -5.24
C PRO A 203 -13.37 9.34 -3.90
N LEU A 204 -14.71 9.27 -3.89
CA LEU A 204 -15.51 9.35 -2.67
C LEU A 204 -15.40 8.10 -1.81
N ARG A 205 -15.13 6.94 -2.42
CA ARG A 205 -14.85 5.71 -1.69
C ARG A 205 -13.43 5.71 -1.13
N LEU A 206 -12.45 6.08 -1.97
CA LEU A 206 -11.04 6.14 -1.57
C LEU A 206 -10.81 7.14 -0.43
N ILE A 207 -11.47 8.31 -0.46
CA ILE A 207 -11.26 9.36 0.53
C ILE A 207 -11.73 8.97 1.94
N LYS A 208 -12.73 8.09 2.07
CA LYS A 208 -13.19 7.61 3.39
C LYS A 208 -12.07 6.93 4.17
N ARG A 209 -11.37 5.98 3.54
CA ARG A 209 -10.26 5.27 4.19
C ARG A 209 -9.06 6.19 4.43
N LEU A 210 -8.78 7.10 3.51
CA LEU A 210 -7.74 8.12 3.67
C LEU A 210 -8.02 9.05 4.85
N ALA A 211 -9.27 9.47 5.03
CA ALA A 211 -9.69 10.30 6.16
C ALA A 211 -9.50 9.58 7.49
N ARG A 212 -9.83 8.29 7.57
CA ARG A 212 -9.66 7.47 8.80
C ARG A 212 -8.20 7.39 9.23
N PHE A 213 -7.28 7.08 8.31
CA PHE A 213 -5.86 7.04 8.65
C PHE A 213 -5.27 8.42 8.91
N THR A 214 -5.74 9.46 8.23
CA THR A 214 -5.35 10.85 8.55
C THR A 214 -5.76 11.20 9.97
N TYR A 215 -7.02 10.93 10.34
CA TYR A 215 -7.54 11.13 11.69
C TYR A 215 -6.72 10.38 12.75
N ALA A 216 -6.42 9.10 12.49
CA ALA A 216 -5.60 8.30 13.41
C ALA A 216 -4.20 8.90 13.60
N THR A 217 -3.52 9.30 12.51
CA THR A 217 -2.18 9.90 12.59
C THR A 217 -2.15 11.31 13.16
N ASP A 218 -3.24 12.08 13.05
CA ASP A 218 -3.33 13.41 13.63
C ASP A 218 -3.48 13.33 15.16
N LEU A 219 -4.27 12.37 15.65
CA LEU A 219 -4.49 12.14 17.08
C LEU A 219 -3.35 11.38 17.78
N LEU A 220 -2.64 10.52 17.05
CA LEU A 220 -1.48 9.76 17.56
C LEU A 220 -0.15 10.38 17.13
N ARG A 221 -0.14 11.65 16.73
CA ARG A 221 1.03 12.26 16.06
C ARG A 221 2.34 12.10 16.81
N ASP A 222 2.35 11.99 18.14
CA ASP A 222 3.58 11.84 18.91
C ASP A 222 4.12 10.40 18.85
N GLU A 223 3.25 9.38 18.81
CA GLU A 223 3.61 7.98 18.67
C GLU A 223 3.73 7.52 17.20
N VAL A 224 2.72 7.81 16.38
CA VAL A 224 2.59 7.40 14.97
C VAL A 224 2.10 8.57 14.12
N PHE A 225 2.90 8.96 13.12
CA PHE A 225 2.55 10.09 12.26
C PHE A 225 2.47 9.71 10.77
N LYS A 226 1.78 10.53 9.99
CA LYS A 226 1.75 10.41 8.53
C LYS A 226 3.08 10.89 7.96
N ALA A 227 3.84 9.98 7.35
CA ALA A 227 4.98 10.36 6.54
C ALA A 227 4.47 11.03 5.25
N VAL A 228 5.08 12.15 4.87
CA VAL A 228 4.74 12.88 3.63
C VAL A 228 5.94 12.96 2.68
N SER A 229 7.12 12.61 3.16
CA SER A 229 8.34 12.45 2.37
C SER A 229 9.09 11.19 2.78
N PRO A 230 9.97 10.62 1.92
CA PRO A 230 10.78 9.46 2.29
C PRO A 230 11.70 9.71 3.50
N ASP A 231 12.16 10.94 3.72
CA ASP A 231 13.06 11.27 4.84
C ASP A 231 12.35 11.30 6.19
N ASP A 232 11.03 11.42 6.20
CA ASP A 232 10.22 11.24 7.41
C ASP A 232 10.38 9.83 7.99
N ILE A 233 10.58 8.82 7.13
CA ILE A 233 10.74 7.42 7.53
C ILE A 233 12.06 7.22 8.26
N VAL A 234 13.13 7.84 7.75
CA VAL A 234 14.45 7.83 8.42
C VAL A 234 14.38 8.60 9.74
N THR A 235 13.65 9.71 9.76
CA THR A 235 13.40 10.49 10.96
C THR A 235 12.64 9.68 12.02
N ALA A 236 11.62 8.93 11.61
CA ALA A 236 10.86 8.03 12.48
C ALA A 236 11.79 7.01 13.17
N LYS A 237 12.65 6.31 12.41
CA LYS A 237 13.64 5.38 12.98
C LYS A 237 14.56 6.07 13.98
N ARG A 238 15.12 7.23 13.63
CA ARG A 238 16.05 7.98 14.50
C ARG A 238 15.40 8.48 15.78
N GLN A 239 14.12 8.82 15.73
CA GLN A 239 13.36 9.33 16.88
C GLN A 239 12.66 8.22 17.67
N ASN A 240 12.81 6.96 17.27
CA ASN A 240 12.07 5.82 17.82
C ASN A 240 10.54 6.05 17.78
N ARG A 241 10.07 6.64 16.68
CA ARG A 241 8.66 6.87 16.38
C ARG A 241 8.24 6.00 15.20
N LEU A 242 6.95 5.81 15.04
CA LEU A 242 6.37 5.03 13.96
C LEU A 242 5.79 5.98 12.91
N CYS A 243 5.69 5.52 11.66
CA CYS A 243 5.00 6.29 10.65
C CYS A 243 4.20 5.42 9.68
N LEU A 244 3.19 6.03 9.09
CA LEU A 244 2.41 5.44 8.01
C LEU A 244 2.66 6.25 6.74
N TYR A 245 2.98 5.56 5.65
CA TYR A 245 3.17 6.16 4.34
C TYR A 245 2.05 5.66 3.43
N PHE A 246 1.22 6.55 2.89
CA PHE A 246 -0.07 6.10 2.36
C PHE A 246 0.00 5.60 0.92
N SER A 247 -0.69 4.49 0.67
CA SER A 247 -1.00 3.96 -0.66
C SER A 247 -2.50 3.94 -0.91
N ALA A 248 -2.90 3.80 -2.18
CA ALA A 248 -4.29 3.57 -2.56
C ALA A 248 -4.42 2.36 -3.48
N ASN A 249 -5.41 1.50 -3.20
CA ASN A 249 -5.76 0.34 -4.03
C ASN A 249 -6.58 0.72 -5.26
N GLY A 250 -6.12 1.75 -5.96
CA GLY A 250 -6.70 2.26 -7.18
C GLY A 250 -6.29 3.70 -7.41
N VAL A 251 -6.37 4.10 -8.67
CA VAL A 251 -6.20 5.49 -9.10
C VAL A 251 -7.57 6.20 -8.96
N PRO A 252 -7.66 7.36 -8.30
CA PRO A 252 -8.92 8.09 -8.18
C PRO A 252 -9.33 8.68 -9.53
N LEU A 253 -10.48 8.25 -10.05
CA LEU A 253 -11.07 8.67 -11.33
C LEU A 253 -12.52 9.15 -11.09
N PRO A 254 -12.86 10.42 -11.37
CA PRO A 254 -14.21 10.97 -11.17
C PRO A 254 -15.25 10.39 -12.15
N GLN A 255 -14.81 9.71 -13.21
CA GLN A 255 -15.60 9.06 -14.25
C GLN A 255 -16.55 10.02 -14.98
N GLN A 256 -16.08 11.24 -15.25
CA GLN A 256 -16.82 12.25 -16.00
C GLN A 256 -16.50 12.21 -17.50
N TRP A 257 -15.31 11.72 -17.86
CA TRP A 257 -14.88 11.43 -19.24
C TRP A 257 -14.89 12.64 -20.18
N HIS A 258 -14.76 13.86 -19.65
CA HIS A 258 -14.71 15.09 -20.45
C HIS A 258 -13.38 15.24 -21.21
N ASN A 259 -12.26 15.02 -20.52
CA ASN A 259 -10.93 14.95 -21.11
C ASN A 259 -9.96 14.22 -20.16
N VAL A 260 -8.84 13.75 -20.72
CA VAL A 260 -7.84 12.95 -19.99
C VAL A 260 -7.25 13.70 -18.79
N ARG A 261 -6.98 15.00 -18.93
CA ARG A 261 -6.33 15.78 -17.87
C ARG A 261 -7.24 15.91 -16.65
N ASP A 262 -8.50 16.27 -16.85
CA ASP A 262 -9.44 16.46 -15.76
C ASP A 262 -9.79 15.13 -15.07
N GLU A 263 -9.89 14.06 -15.86
CA GLU A 263 -10.14 12.70 -15.36
C GLU A 263 -9.00 12.19 -14.45
N LEU A 264 -7.75 12.58 -14.73
CA LEU A 264 -6.58 12.23 -13.91
C LEU A 264 -6.27 13.26 -12.80
N GLY A 265 -7.02 14.36 -12.71
CA GLY A 265 -6.72 15.48 -11.81
C GLY A 265 -6.69 15.09 -10.33
N PHE A 266 -7.45 14.06 -9.93
CA PHE A 266 -7.45 13.57 -8.55
C PHE A 266 -6.17 12.85 -8.13
N ILE A 267 -5.31 12.44 -9.07
CA ILE A 267 -3.99 11.87 -8.72
C ILE A 267 -3.19 12.89 -7.91
N CYS A 268 -3.15 14.15 -8.37
CA CYS A 268 -2.47 15.23 -7.66
C CYS A 268 -3.15 15.55 -6.31
N VAL A 269 -4.48 15.56 -6.25
CA VAL A 269 -5.22 15.80 -5.00
C VAL A 269 -4.89 14.74 -3.95
N PHE A 270 -4.95 13.45 -4.32
CA PHE A 270 -4.62 12.37 -3.39
C PHE A 270 -3.14 12.37 -3.00
N GLN A 271 -2.25 12.76 -3.94
CA GLN A 271 -0.84 13.00 -3.62
C GLN A 271 -0.69 14.10 -2.56
N GLN A 272 -1.38 15.24 -2.70
CA GLN A 272 -1.32 16.32 -1.72
C GLN A 272 -1.91 15.93 -0.35
N LEU A 273 -2.91 15.05 -0.34
CA LEU A 273 -3.48 14.50 0.91
C LEU A 273 -2.55 13.49 1.61
N GLY A 274 -1.57 12.92 0.89
CA GLY A 274 -0.52 12.07 1.46
C GLY A 274 -0.29 10.74 0.74
N ILE A 275 -1.06 10.40 -0.30
CA ILE A 275 -0.84 9.17 -1.08
C ILE A 275 0.46 9.26 -1.86
N ARG A 276 1.23 8.16 -1.90
CA ARG A 276 2.56 8.09 -2.51
C ARG A 276 2.75 6.87 -3.40
N MET A 277 1.77 5.98 -3.41
CA MET A 277 1.72 4.80 -4.25
C MET A 277 0.28 4.50 -4.63
N MET A 278 0.01 4.17 -5.89
CA MET A 278 -1.32 3.81 -6.36
C MET A 278 -1.26 2.54 -7.20
N HIS A 279 -2.20 1.62 -6.93
CA HIS A 279 -2.37 0.45 -7.77
C HIS A 279 -2.99 0.85 -9.13
N VAL A 280 -2.38 0.42 -10.22
CA VAL A 280 -2.91 0.62 -11.58
C VAL A 280 -4.27 -0.05 -11.74
N THR A 281 -4.39 -1.28 -11.22
CA THR A 281 -5.64 -2.05 -11.20
C THR A 281 -5.79 -2.76 -9.85
N TYR A 282 -6.94 -3.38 -9.61
CA TYR A 282 -7.06 -4.47 -8.64
C TYR A 282 -7.18 -5.81 -9.37
N ASN A 283 -7.87 -6.80 -8.80
CA ASN A 283 -8.01 -8.14 -9.38
C ASN A 283 -8.89 -8.17 -10.64
N ARG A 284 -9.83 -7.22 -10.79
CA ARG A 284 -10.66 -7.09 -12.00
C ARG A 284 -10.22 -5.88 -12.83
N ARG A 285 -10.66 -5.85 -14.09
CA ARG A 285 -10.38 -4.74 -15.01
C ARG A 285 -11.00 -3.44 -14.55
N ASN A 286 -10.31 -2.37 -14.86
CA ASN A 286 -10.80 -1.01 -14.71
C ASN A 286 -10.46 -0.21 -15.98
N PRO A 287 -10.79 1.10 -16.08
CA PRO A 287 -10.48 1.91 -17.25
C PRO A 287 -8.99 1.98 -17.62
N LEU A 288 -8.07 1.68 -16.69
CA LEU A 288 -6.62 1.75 -16.89
C LEU A 288 -6.04 0.46 -17.47
N GLY A 289 -6.61 -0.71 -17.15
CA GLY A 289 -6.14 -1.98 -17.67
C GLY A 289 -6.80 -3.18 -17.00
N ASP A 290 -6.34 -4.36 -17.39
CA ASP A 290 -6.85 -5.62 -16.86
C ASP A 290 -6.12 -6.04 -15.56
N GLY A 291 -6.91 -6.45 -14.57
CA GLY A 291 -6.44 -7.02 -13.32
C GLY A 291 -6.05 -8.49 -13.46
N CYS A 292 -5.33 -9.04 -12.49
CA CYS A 292 -4.78 -10.39 -12.58
C CYS A 292 -5.84 -11.52 -12.55
N GLY A 293 -7.08 -11.21 -12.19
CA GLY A 293 -8.22 -12.12 -12.25
C GLY A 293 -8.99 -12.06 -13.57
N GLU A 294 -8.59 -11.22 -14.53
CA GLU A 294 -9.20 -11.19 -15.86
C GLU A 294 -8.64 -12.31 -16.75
N ALA A 295 -9.54 -13.03 -17.43
CA ALA A 295 -9.13 -14.14 -18.29
C ALA A 295 -8.37 -13.69 -19.54
N THR A 296 -8.64 -12.47 -20.03
CA THR A 296 -8.07 -11.95 -21.28
C THR A 296 -6.70 -11.31 -21.08
N ASP A 297 -6.46 -10.67 -19.92
CA ASP A 297 -5.28 -9.85 -19.63
C ASP A 297 -4.91 -8.93 -20.81
N GLY A 298 -5.85 -8.07 -21.19
CA GLY A 298 -5.79 -7.18 -22.36
C GLY A 298 -4.72 -6.09 -22.29
N GLY A 299 -3.98 -5.98 -21.17
CA GLY A 299 -2.90 -5.02 -21.00
C GLY A 299 -3.34 -3.65 -20.49
N LEU A 300 -2.39 -2.72 -20.56
CA LEU A 300 -2.60 -1.32 -20.17
C LEU A 300 -3.28 -0.55 -21.31
N SER A 301 -4.37 0.16 -20.99
CA SER A 301 -5.10 0.99 -21.95
C SER A 301 -4.31 2.27 -22.31
N ASP A 302 -4.71 2.96 -23.38
CA ASP A 302 -4.13 4.27 -23.71
C ASP A 302 -4.36 5.30 -22.59
N PHE A 303 -5.53 5.24 -21.95
CA PHE A 303 -5.83 6.03 -20.77
C PHE A 303 -4.96 5.61 -19.56
N GLY A 304 -4.71 4.31 -19.39
CA GLY A 304 -3.76 3.78 -18.41
C GLY A 304 -2.33 4.29 -18.61
N ARG A 305 -1.87 4.43 -19.86
CA ARG A 305 -0.55 5.04 -20.16
C ARG A 305 -0.51 6.50 -19.72
N ALA A 306 -1.59 7.26 -19.93
CA ALA A 306 -1.68 8.63 -19.44
C ALA A 306 -1.69 8.71 -17.91
N ALA A 307 -2.36 7.77 -17.23
CA ALA A 307 -2.35 7.67 -15.76
C ALA A 307 -0.95 7.35 -15.22
N VAL A 308 -0.21 6.43 -15.85
CA VAL A 308 1.20 6.15 -15.52
C VAL A 308 2.08 7.39 -15.65
N ALA A 309 1.92 8.13 -16.76
CA ALA A 309 2.66 9.37 -16.98
C ALA A 309 2.32 10.44 -15.91
N GLU A 310 1.05 10.59 -15.53
CA GLU A 310 0.65 11.55 -14.50
C GLU A 310 1.16 11.14 -13.11
N MET A 311 1.11 9.85 -12.75
CA MET A 311 1.71 9.34 -11.51
C MET A 311 3.21 9.63 -11.44
N ASN A 312 3.96 9.38 -12.52
CA ASN A 312 5.37 9.76 -12.59
C ASN A 312 5.54 11.28 -12.40
N ARG A 313 4.76 12.09 -13.14
CA ARG A 313 4.87 13.55 -13.09
C ARG A 313 4.69 14.10 -11.67
N VAL A 314 3.71 13.61 -10.90
CA VAL A 314 3.44 14.11 -9.54
C VAL A 314 4.24 13.42 -8.43
N GLY A 315 5.05 12.41 -8.76
CA GLY A 315 5.82 11.64 -7.79
C GLY A 315 4.98 10.65 -6.98
N VAL A 316 4.10 9.89 -7.64
CA VAL A 316 3.37 8.75 -7.10
C VAL A 316 3.94 7.47 -7.69
N ILE A 317 4.29 6.50 -6.84
CA ILE A 317 4.81 5.20 -7.25
C ILE A 317 3.70 4.44 -7.99
N VAL A 318 4.04 3.97 -9.19
CA VAL A 318 3.19 3.08 -9.99
C VAL A 318 3.29 1.67 -9.42
N ASP A 319 2.17 1.08 -9.01
CA ASP A 319 2.13 -0.27 -8.44
C ASP A 319 1.26 -1.22 -9.26
N VAL A 320 1.82 -2.38 -9.60
CA VAL A 320 1.17 -3.44 -10.40
C VAL A 320 0.98 -4.75 -9.62
N ALA A 321 1.02 -4.71 -8.28
CA ALA A 321 0.77 -5.87 -7.42
C ALA A 321 -0.42 -6.70 -7.93
N HIS A 322 -1.57 -6.07 -8.17
CA HIS A 322 -2.82 -6.69 -8.63
C HIS A 322 -3.04 -6.77 -10.14
N SER A 323 -2.18 -6.16 -10.94
CA SER A 323 -2.39 -6.12 -12.39
C SER A 323 -2.14 -7.44 -13.07
N GLY A 324 -2.82 -7.65 -14.21
CA GLY A 324 -2.50 -8.74 -15.12
C GLY A 324 -1.04 -8.67 -15.57
N TRP A 325 -0.51 -9.79 -16.03
CA TRP A 325 0.89 -9.90 -16.44
C TRP A 325 1.18 -8.96 -17.62
N ARG A 326 0.29 -8.92 -18.61
CA ARG A 326 0.38 -8.01 -19.74
C ARG A 326 0.25 -6.56 -19.31
N THR A 327 -0.69 -6.25 -18.43
CA THR A 327 -0.82 -4.89 -17.87
C THR A 327 0.46 -4.46 -17.16
N SER A 328 1.10 -5.38 -16.42
CA SER A 328 2.37 -5.13 -15.73
C SER A 328 3.51 -4.85 -16.71
N LEU A 329 3.63 -5.65 -17.78
CA LEU A 329 4.64 -5.46 -18.83
C LEU A 329 4.45 -4.12 -19.57
N ASP A 330 3.21 -3.76 -19.87
CA ASP A 330 2.92 -2.52 -20.59
C ASP A 330 3.08 -1.28 -19.69
N ALA A 331 2.82 -1.39 -18.40
CA ALA A 331 3.13 -0.36 -17.40
C ALA A 331 4.64 -0.15 -17.24
N ALA A 332 5.43 -1.23 -17.18
CA ALA A 332 6.89 -1.14 -17.13
C ALA A 332 7.49 -0.41 -18.34
N LYS A 333 6.93 -0.63 -19.54
CA LYS A 333 7.33 0.11 -20.74
C LYS A 333 6.90 1.58 -20.73
N ALA A 334 5.80 1.90 -20.05
CA ALA A 334 5.25 3.25 -20.00
C ALA A 334 5.88 4.12 -18.91
N SER A 335 6.31 3.51 -17.80
CA SER A 335 6.87 4.22 -16.65
C SER A 335 8.27 4.76 -16.97
N GLN A 336 8.50 6.03 -16.65
CA GLN A 336 9.81 6.69 -16.71
C GLN A 336 10.53 6.70 -15.36
N GLN A 337 9.89 6.16 -14.33
CA GLN A 337 10.41 6.05 -12.96
C GLN A 337 10.29 4.61 -12.46
N PRO A 338 11.01 4.25 -11.37
CA PRO A 338 10.84 2.96 -10.73
C PRO A 338 9.38 2.67 -10.38
N MET A 339 8.89 1.52 -10.83
CA MET A 339 7.58 1.00 -10.43
C MET A 339 7.75 -0.21 -9.51
N VAL A 340 6.67 -0.66 -8.88
CA VAL A 340 6.71 -1.82 -8.00
C VAL A 340 5.62 -2.82 -8.33
N ALA A 341 5.83 -4.08 -7.96
CA ALA A 341 4.73 -4.90 -7.47
C ALA A 341 4.87 -4.94 -5.95
N SER A 342 4.15 -4.09 -5.23
CA SER A 342 4.39 -3.86 -3.79
C SER A 342 4.15 -5.10 -2.92
N HIS A 343 3.29 -6.02 -3.38
CA HIS A 343 3.03 -7.31 -2.74
C HIS A 343 2.54 -8.32 -3.79
N THR A 344 3.27 -9.42 -3.94
CA THR A 344 3.00 -10.51 -4.90
C THR A 344 3.78 -11.76 -4.47
N THR A 345 3.68 -12.84 -5.24
CA THR A 345 4.57 -13.99 -5.16
C THR A 345 5.25 -14.26 -6.51
N ALA A 346 6.16 -15.24 -6.55
CA ALA A 346 6.91 -15.63 -7.73
C ALA A 346 6.28 -16.86 -8.39
N GLU A 347 5.84 -16.75 -9.65
CA GLU A 347 5.14 -17.83 -10.35
C GLU A 347 6.02 -19.08 -10.50
N GLY A 348 7.34 -18.88 -10.67
CA GLY A 348 8.30 -19.97 -10.82
C GLY A 348 8.38 -20.94 -9.63
N LEU A 349 7.81 -20.58 -8.46
CA LEU A 349 7.62 -21.48 -7.33
C LEU A 349 6.17 -21.95 -7.20
N HIS A 350 5.21 -21.04 -7.34
CA HIS A 350 3.79 -21.38 -7.30
C HIS A 350 2.99 -20.48 -8.23
N ARG A 351 2.31 -21.12 -9.20
CA ARG A 351 1.43 -20.42 -10.12
C ARG A 351 0.12 -20.05 -9.43
N HIS A 352 -0.05 -18.76 -9.20
CA HIS A 352 -1.27 -18.14 -8.69
C HIS A 352 -1.59 -16.87 -9.49
N ILE A 353 -2.85 -16.43 -9.55
CA ILE A 353 -3.19 -15.18 -10.27
C ILE A 353 -2.46 -13.97 -9.68
N ARG A 354 -2.16 -14.01 -8.37
CA ARG A 354 -1.39 -12.99 -7.65
C ARG A 354 0.12 -13.20 -7.72
N SER A 355 0.62 -14.17 -8.48
CA SER A 355 2.05 -14.39 -8.70
C SER A 355 2.51 -13.72 -10.01
N LYS A 356 3.78 -13.32 -10.10
CA LYS A 356 4.37 -12.77 -11.33
C LYS A 356 5.35 -13.76 -11.98
N PRO A 357 5.26 -13.99 -13.30
CA PRO A 357 6.29 -14.70 -14.06
C PRO A 357 7.60 -13.95 -14.05
N ASP A 358 8.68 -14.66 -14.36
CA ASP A 358 10.03 -14.10 -14.40
C ASP A 358 10.17 -12.90 -15.34
N GLU A 359 9.51 -12.93 -16.49
CA GLU A 359 9.54 -11.85 -17.47
C GLU A 359 8.88 -10.58 -16.93
N VAL A 360 7.83 -10.73 -16.11
CA VAL A 360 7.14 -9.61 -15.47
C VAL A 360 7.98 -9.07 -14.31
N ILE A 361 8.55 -9.94 -13.48
CA ILE A 361 9.47 -9.54 -12.41
C ILE A 361 10.66 -8.78 -13.01
N ARG A 362 11.27 -9.30 -14.07
CA ARG A 362 12.37 -8.62 -14.77
C ARG A 362 11.97 -7.24 -15.27
N ALA A 363 10.82 -7.13 -15.95
CA ALA A 363 10.34 -5.84 -16.46
C ALA A 363 10.14 -4.81 -15.34
N ILE A 364 9.66 -5.24 -14.15
CA ILE A 364 9.55 -4.36 -12.98
C ILE A 364 10.96 -3.94 -12.51
N CYS A 365 11.88 -4.89 -12.35
CA CYS A 365 13.25 -4.62 -11.92
C CYS A 365 14.02 -3.69 -12.88
N ASP A 366 13.83 -3.84 -14.19
CA ASP A 366 14.48 -3.05 -15.24
C ASP A 366 14.11 -1.56 -15.18
N THR A 367 13.00 -1.19 -14.52
CA THR A 367 12.66 0.22 -14.22
C THR A 367 13.47 0.83 -13.07
N GLY A 368 14.35 0.04 -12.44
CA GLY A 368 14.92 0.34 -11.12
C GLY A 368 13.97 0.03 -9.96
N GLY A 369 12.86 -0.65 -10.26
CA GLY A 369 11.78 -1.01 -9.35
C GLY A 369 12.09 -2.14 -8.38
N LEU A 370 11.06 -2.72 -7.77
CA LEU A 370 11.18 -3.91 -6.93
C LEU A 370 9.90 -4.74 -6.87
N VAL A 371 10.03 -5.94 -6.32
CA VAL A 371 8.93 -6.86 -6.03
C VAL A 371 8.88 -7.15 -4.53
N GLY A 372 7.76 -6.82 -3.90
CA GLY A 372 7.48 -7.17 -2.51
C GLY A 372 6.86 -8.56 -2.40
N ILE A 373 7.40 -9.42 -1.54
CA ILE A 373 6.83 -10.75 -1.30
C ILE A 373 5.77 -10.67 -0.20
N CYS A 374 4.58 -11.21 -0.48
CA CYS A 374 3.45 -11.21 0.46
C CYS A 374 3.39 -12.44 1.37
N CYS A 375 2.66 -12.32 2.48
CA CYS A 375 2.50 -13.34 3.51
C CYS A 375 1.17 -14.08 3.41
N ILE A 376 0.63 -14.24 2.19
CA ILE A 376 -0.63 -14.95 1.95
C ILE A 376 -0.33 -16.41 1.59
N SER A 377 -0.60 -17.32 2.54
CA SER A 377 -0.30 -18.76 2.42
C SER A 377 -0.80 -19.39 1.11
N GLY A 378 -2.01 -19.02 0.65
CA GLY A 378 -2.56 -19.51 -0.61
C GLY A 378 -1.81 -19.04 -1.86
N PHE A 379 -1.19 -17.85 -1.81
CA PHE A 379 -0.43 -17.30 -2.95
C PHE A 379 0.99 -17.84 -3.01
N LEU A 380 1.54 -18.23 -1.85
CA LEU A 380 2.84 -18.88 -1.72
C LEU A 380 2.79 -20.34 -2.18
N GLY A 381 1.63 -20.98 -2.04
CA GLY A 381 1.48 -22.41 -2.30
C GLY A 381 2.26 -23.28 -1.29
N GLY A 382 2.44 -24.56 -1.64
CA GLY A 382 3.17 -25.50 -0.78
C GLY A 382 2.58 -25.58 0.63
N ALA A 383 3.45 -25.50 1.64
CA ALA A 383 3.03 -25.51 3.05
C ALA A 383 2.49 -24.14 3.52
N GLY A 384 2.74 -23.06 2.79
CA GLY A 384 2.19 -21.73 3.08
C GLY A 384 2.67 -21.11 4.39
N HIS A 385 3.79 -21.57 4.96
CA HIS A 385 4.38 -21.08 6.21
C HIS A 385 5.61 -20.19 5.94
N ILE A 386 6.22 -19.64 7.00
CA ILE A 386 7.40 -18.76 6.93
C ILE A 386 8.56 -19.29 6.06
N GLY A 387 8.84 -20.60 6.10
CA GLY A 387 9.84 -21.21 5.21
C GLY A 387 9.54 -21.02 3.72
N THR A 388 8.29 -21.23 3.31
CA THR A 388 7.84 -21.06 1.91
C THR A 388 7.86 -19.60 1.50
N PHE A 389 7.47 -18.69 2.40
CA PHE A 389 7.63 -17.25 2.20
C PHE A 389 9.09 -16.86 1.91
N LEU A 390 10.02 -17.36 2.72
CA LEU A 390 11.44 -17.10 2.52
C LEU A 390 11.98 -17.75 1.22
N ASP A 391 11.39 -18.84 0.73
CA ASP A 391 11.73 -19.41 -0.58
C ASP A 391 11.41 -18.45 -1.73
N HIS A 392 10.29 -17.72 -1.64
CA HIS A 392 9.96 -16.68 -2.61
C HIS A 392 10.92 -15.48 -2.53
N VAL A 393 11.30 -15.07 -1.32
CA VAL A 393 12.31 -14.01 -1.12
C VAL A 393 13.65 -14.44 -1.75
N ASP A 394 14.08 -15.68 -1.51
CA ASP A 394 15.27 -16.27 -2.10
C ASP A 394 15.24 -16.32 -3.62
N TYR A 395 14.10 -16.76 -4.17
CA TYR A 395 13.92 -16.90 -5.59
C TYR A 395 14.16 -15.57 -6.30
N VAL A 396 13.54 -14.50 -5.79
CA VAL A 396 13.67 -13.18 -6.40
C VAL A 396 15.08 -12.62 -6.18
N ALA A 397 15.63 -12.73 -4.97
CA ALA A 397 16.96 -12.22 -4.64
C ALA A 397 18.05 -12.87 -5.52
N LYS A 398 18.02 -14.19 -5.69
CA LYS A 398 19.03 -14.95 -6.46
C LYS A 398 18.95 -14.67 -7.97
N LYS A 399 17.74 -14.43 -8.50
CA LYS A 399 17.52 -14.33 -9.95
C LYS A 399 17.51 -12.91 -10.49
N PHE A 400 17.08 -11.95 -9.68
CA PHE A 400 16.92 -10.56 -10.08
C PHE A 400 17.77 -9.60 -9.26
N GLY A 401 18.40 -10.08 -8.18
CA GLY A 401 19.27 -9.28 -7.32
C GLY A 401 18.55 -8.78 -6.07
N VAL A 402 19.30 -8.71 -4.97
CA VAL A 402 18.81 -8.29 -3.65
C VAL A 402 18.21 -6.88 -3.67
N GLU A 403 18.73 -5.98 -4.52
CA GLU A 403 18.27 -4.58 -4.63
C GLU A 403 16.81 -4.43 -5.11
N HIS A 404 16.23 -5.52 -5.62
CA HIS A 404 14.88 -5.56 -6.20
C HIS A 404 13.87 -6.36 -5.38
N VAL A 405 14.22 -6.68 -4.13
CA VAL A 405 13.35 -7.45 -3.23
C VAL A 405 12.89 -6.58 -2.07
N ALA A 406 11.60 -6.66 -1.75
CA ALA A 406 11.04 -6.13 -0.52
C ALA A 406 10.09 -7.16 0.12
N ILE A 407 9.55 -6.82 1.28
CA ILE A 407 8.49 -7.57 1.94
C ILE A 407 7.27 -6.66 2.04
N GLY A 408 6.13 -7.15 1.58
CA GLY A 408 4.85 -6.43 1.62
C GLY A 408 3.79 -7.42 2.05
N THR A 409 3.52 -7.53 3.36
CA THR A 409 2.93 -8.74 3.93
C THR A 409 1.49 -8.97 3.49
N ASP A 410 0.77 -7.91 3.12
CA ASP A 410 -0.66 -7.93 2.76
C ASP A 410 -1.56 -8.49 3.89
N ILE A 411 -1.09 -8.42 5.13
CA ILE A 411 -1.82 -8.83 6.33
C ILE A 411 -1.70 -7.77 7.42
N ALA A 412 -2.56 -7.87 8.43
CA ALA A 412 -2.53 -7.02 9.62
C ALA A 412 -2.39 -7.89 10.87
N TYR A 413 -1.85 -7.31 11.94
CA TYR A 413 -2.20 -7.77 13.28
C TYR A 413 -3.64 -7.36 13.61
N GLU A 414 -4.43 -8.27 14.16
CA GLU A 414 -5.78 -8.00 14.66
C GLU A 414 -5.78 -8.07 16.18
N SER A 415 -6.38 -7.08 16.86
CA SER A 415 -6.53 -7.07 18.31
C SER A 415 -7.09 -8.40 18.84
N ARG A 416 -6.53 -8.90 19.95
CA ARG A 416 -7.04 -10.11 20.62
C ARG A 416 -8.47 -9.95 21.14
N HIS A 417 -8.95 -8.71 21.26
CA HIS A 417 -10.30 -8.39 21.70
C HIS A 417 -11.33 -8.45 20.56
N ALA A 418 -10.90 -8.55 19.30
CA ALA A 418 -11.79 -8.48 18.14
C ALA A 418 -12.87 -9.57 18.15
N ALA A 419 -12.56 -10.79 18.56
CA ALA A 419 -13.54 -11.87 18.64
C ALA A 419 -14.65 -11.58 19.66
N ALA A 420 -14.27 -11.08 20.84
CA ALA A 420 -15.22 -10.74 21.90
C ALA A 420 -16.12 -9.57 21.49
N GLU A 421 -15.56 -8.54 20.84
CA GLU A 421 -16.34 -7.41 20.33
C GLU A 421 -17.29 -7.81 19.20
N ARG A 422 -16.84 -8.65 18.24
CA ARG A 422 -17.71 -9.17 17.18
C ARG A 422 -18.87 -10.00 17.72
N ALA A 423 -18.69 -10.70 18.84
CA ALA A 423 -19.76 -11.48 19.47
C ALA A 423 -20.92 -10.63 20.03
N LYS A 424 -20.70 -9.33 20.27
CA LYS A 424 -21.75 -8.40 20.72
C LYS A 424 -22.68 -7.95 19.59
N ILE A 425 -22.24 -8.08 18.34
CA ILE A 425 -22.99 -7.61 17.16
C ILE A 425 -24.09 -8.62 16.83
N PRO A 426 -25.37 -8.21 16.80
CA PRO A 426 -26.45 -9.10 16.43
C PRO A 426 -26.22 -9.74 15.06
N LYS A 427 -26.43 -11.05 14.97
CA LYS A 427 -26.37 -11.75 13.67
C LYS A 427 -27.55 -11.29 12.81
N ARG A 428 -27.33 -11.23 11.49
CA ARG A 428 -28.42 -11.08 10.53
C ARG A 428 -29.49 -12.17 10.77
N PRO A 429 -30.79 -11.86 10.62
CA PRO A 429 -31.84 -12.87 10.70
C PRO A 429 -31.56 -14.02 9.73
N ALA A 430 -31.75 -15.26 10.21
CA ALA A 430 -31.59 -16.45 9.37
C ALA A 430 -32.49 -16.34 8.13
N GLY A 431 -31.93 -16.64 6.95
CA GLY A 431 -32.65 -16.54 5.67
C GLY A 431 -32.59 -15.17 4.99
N SER A 432 -31.90 -14.17 5.57
CA SER A 432 -31.61 -12.92 4.84
C SER A 432 -30.73 -13.22 3.62
N PRO A 433 -31.14 -12.88 2.38
CA PRO A 433 -30.32 -13.13 1.21
C PRO A 433 -29.02 -12.32 1.29
N SER A 434 -27.87 -13.00 1.33
CA SER A 434 -26.59 -12.35 1.08
C SER A 434 -26.36 -12.33 -0.43
N LEU A 435 -26.33 -11.15 -1.02
CA LEU A 435 -25.83 -11.02 -2.39
C LEU A 435 -24.36 -11.44 -2.42
N PRO A 436 -23.91 -12.13 -3.48
CA PRO A 436 -22.50 -12.45 -3.62
C PRO A 436 -21.69 -11.16 -3.62
N ARG A 437 -20.58 -11.16 -2.88
CA ARG A 437 -19.65 -10.03 -2.91
C ARG A 437 -18.92 -9.96 -4.24
N TRP A 438 -18.27 -8.84 -4.50
CA TRP A 438 -17.51 -8.60 -5.72
C TRP A 438 -16.46 -9.68 -6.01
N GLU A 439 -15.85 -10.25 -4.97
CA GLU A 439 -14.82 -11.30 -5.11
C GLU A 439 -15.36 -12.62 -5.66
N ALA A 440 -16.69 -12.82 -5.70
CA ALA A 440 -17.30 -13.98 -6.34
C ALA A 440 -17.03 -14.05 -7.86
N LEU A 441 -16.62 -12.93 -8.46
CA LEU A 441 -16.20 -12.88 -9.86
C LEU A 441 -14.72 -13.23 -10.05
N TRP A 442 -13.95 -13.48 -9.01
CA TRP A 442 -12.55 -13.87 -9.16
C TRP A 442 -12.46 -15.34 -9.61
N PRO A 443 -11.36 -15.73 -10.28
CA PRO A 443 -11.14 -17.13 -10.65
C PRO A 443 -11.27 -18.06 -9.44
N GLU A 444 -11.79 -19.27 -9.65
CA GLU A 444 -11.92 -20.26 -8.60
C GLU A 444 -10.57 -20.55 -7.92
N GLY A 445 -10.58 -20.69 -6.59
CA GLY A 445 -9.35 -20.91 -5.82
C GLY A 445 -8.52 -19.65 -5.52
N SER A 446 -8.88 -18.47 -6.03
CA SER A 446 -8.13 -17.21 -5.80
C SER A 446 -8.07 -16.77 -4.33
N LEU A 447 -8.99 -17.27 -3.50
CA LEU A 447 -9.06 -17.02 -2.05
C LEU A 447 -8.78 -18.29 -1.23
N SER A 448 -8.17 -19.30 -1.85
CA SER A 448 -7.83 -20.55 -1.16
C SER A 448 -6.63 -20.37 -0.24
N GLY A 449 -6.44 -21.31 0.68
CA GLY A 449 -5.34 -21.30 1.65
C GLY A 449 -5.78 -20.84 3.05
N ARG A 450 -5.24 -21.50 4.06
CA ARG A 450 -5.45 -21.12 5.46
C ARG A 450 -4.30 -20.23 5.89
N ALA A 451 -4.60 -19.12 6.56
CA ALA A 451 -3.57 -18.29 7.17
C ALA A 451 -2.72 -19.13 8.13
N ASP A 452 -1.40 -19.07 7.95
CA ASP A 452 -0.44 -19.75 8.81
C ASP A 452 0.10 -18.78 9.89
N PRO A 453 0.05 -19.15 11.19
CA PRO A 453 0.47 -18.27 12.27
C PRO A 453 1.97 -17.94 12.23
N SER A 454 2.81 -18.73 11.56
CA SER A 454 4.23 -18.39 11.37
C SER A 454 4.43 -17.15 10.51
N LEU A 455 3.45 -16.80 9.67
CA LEU A 455 3.45 -15.61 8.82
C LEU A 455 2.81 -14.39 9.48
N ALA A 456 2.38 -14.47 10.75
CA ALA A 456 1.74 -13.34 11.41
C ALA A 456 2.58 -12.06 11.30
N TRP A 457 1.91 -10.91 11.15
CA TRP A 457 2.58 -9.62 10.97
C TRP A 457 3.59 -9.32 12.10
N THR A 458 3.32 -9.76 13.33
CA THR A 458 4.24 -9.58 14.46
C THR A 458 5.50 -10.45 14.43
N ASN A 459 5.68 -11.30 13.41
CA ASN A 459 6.86 -12.15 13.19
C ASN A 459 7.90 -11.54 12.25
N TRP A 460 7.83 -10.25 11.90
CA TRP A 460 8.88 -9.53 11.17
C TRP A 460 10.32 -9.80 11.65
N PRO A 461 10.62 -9.89 12.98
CA PRO A 461 11.95 -10.25 13.44
C PRO A 461 12.36 -11.68 13.02
N LEU A 462 11.41 -12.60 12.93
CA LEU A 462 11.67 -13.98 12.51
C LEU A 462 11.84 -14.11 11.00
N PHE A 463 11.30 -13.19 10.20
CA PHE A 463 11.68 -13.09 8.78
C PHE A 463 13.17 -12.76 8.65
N THR A 464 13.68 -11.89 9.54
CA THR A 464 15.11 -11.52 9.58
C THR A 464 15.97 -12.68 10.02
N VAL A 465 15.59 -13.39 11.08
CA VAL A 465 16.26 -14.63 11.52
C VAL A 465 16.32 -15.65 10.39
N GLY A 466 15.22 -15.84 9.67
CA GLY A 466 15.18 -16.75 8.52
C GLY A 466 16.13 -16.35 7.39
N LEU A 467 16.34 -15.05 7.15
CA LEU A 467 17.34 -14.57 6.17
C LEU A 467 18.77 -14.79 6.66
N VAL A 468 19.04 -14.57 7.96
CA VAL A 468 20.34 -14.90 8.57
C VAL A 468 20.66 -16.37 8.41
N GLN A 469 19.72 -17.27 8.73
CA GLN A 469 19.89 -18.72 8.55
C GLN A 469 20.19 -19.13 7.10
N ARG A 470 19.70 -18.35 6.13
CA ARG A 470 19.95 -18.58 4.69
C ARG A 470 21.28 -17.98 4.21
N GLY A 471 22.04 -17.33 5.09
CA GLY A 471 23.39 -16.85 4.82
C GLY A 471 23.43 -15.51 4.08
N TYR A 472 22.36 -14.70 4.12
CA TYR A 472 22.43 -13.33 3.61
C TYR A 472 23.36 -12.48 4.47
N SER A 473 24.07 -11.55 3.83
CA SER A 473 24.82 -10.52 4.55
C SER A 473 23.88 -9.52 5.22
N ASP A 474 24.35 -8.87 6.29
CA ASP A 474 23.58 -7.86 7.01
C ASP A 474 23.12 -6.71 6.09
N ASP A 475 23.98 -6.27 5.16
CA ASP A 475 23.65 -5.27 4.14
C ASP A 475 22.49 -5.72 3.23
N ALA A 476 22.53 -6.97 2.76
CA ALA A 476 21.47 -7.53 1.94
C ALA A 476 20.14 -7.61 2.69
N ILE A 477 20.19 -8.01 3.96
CA ILE A 477 19.03 -8.07 4.84
C ILE A 477 18.44 -6.67 5.06
N GLN A 478 19.28 -5.68 5.39
CA GLN A 478 18.84 -4.30 5.60
C GLN A 478 18.20 -3.68 4.35
N LYS A 479 18.70 -4.03 3.16
CA LYS A 479 18.08 -3.68 1.88
C LYS A 479 16.68 -4.28 1.73
N ILE A 480 16.54 -5.59 1.96
CA ILE A 480 15.25 -6.31 1.88
C ILE A 480 14.24 -5.77 2.90
N LEU A 481 14.68 -5.50 4.13
CA LEU A 481 13.80 -5.06 5.22
C LEU A 481 13.21 -3.66 5.03
N GLY A 482 13.86 -2.80 4.26
CA GLY A 482 13.34 -1.44 4.05
C GLY A 482 14.20 -0.53 3.17
N GLY A 483 15.49 -0.82 3.02
CA GLY A 483 16.39 0.00 2.19
C GLY A 483 15.94 0.12 0.74
N ASN A 484 15.46 -0.99 0.14
CA ASN A 484 15.07 -1.02 -1.27
C ASN A 484 13.79 -0.21 -1.55
N ILE A 485 12.77 -0.33 -0.70
CA ILE A 485 11.55 0.45 -0.87
C ILE A 485 11.79 1.93 -0.55
N LEU A 486 12.66 2.25 0.41
CA LEU A 486 13.09 3.62 0.67
C LEU A 486 13.80 4.24 -0.55
N ARG A 487 14.67 3.46 -1.21
CA ARG A 487 15.34 3.86 -2.47
C ARG A 487 14.32 4.19 -3.57
N VAL A 488 13.34 3.32 -3.79
CA VAL A 488 12.27 3.56 -4.78
C VAL A 488 11.44 4.80 -4.42
N ALA A 489 11.05 4.94 -3.15
CA ALA A 489 10.29 6.09 -2.67
C ALA A 489 11.03 7.41 -2.87
N ARG A 490 12.35 7.45 -2.63
CA ARG A 490 13.20 8.62 -2.90
C ARG A 490 13.29 8.95 -4.38
N ALA A 491 13.58 7.95 -5.22
CA ALA A 491 13.72 8.16 -6.66
C ALA A 491 12.44 8.75 -7.29
N VAL A 492 11.27 8.25 -6.90
CA VAL A 492 9.97 8.76 -7.37
C VAL A 492 9.66 10.13 -6.78
N TRP A 493 9.95 10.35 -5.49
CA TRP A 493 9.71 11.64 -4.84
C TRP A 493 10.53 12.75 -5.48
N GLU A 494 11.83 12.54 -5.70
CA GLU A 494 12.77 13.56 -6.19
C GLU A 494 12.56 13.94 -7.67
N SER A 495 11.92 13.07 -8.45
CA SER A 495 11.71 13.27 -9.90
C SER A 495 10.39 13.95 -10.27
N ARG A 496 9.58 14.36 -9.28
CA ARG A 496 8.31 15.07 -9.50
C ARG A 496 8.54 16.46 -10.13
N THR A 497 7.64 16.89 -11.02
CA THR A 497 7.71 18.18 -11.75
C THR A 497 6.42 18.97 -11.73
#